data_AF-A0A522ASG9-F1
#
_entry.id   AF-A0A522ASG9-F1
#
_cell.length_a   1.000
_cell.length_b   1.000
_cell.length_c   1.000
_cell.angle_alpha   90.00
_cell.angle_beta   90.00
_cell.angle_gamma   90.00
#
_symmetry.space_group_name_H-M   'P 1'
#
loop_
_entity.id
_entity.type
_entity.pdbx_description
1 polymer ?
#
loop_
_entity_poly.entity_id
_entity_poly.type
_entity_poly.pdbx_seq_one_letter_code
_entity_poly.pdbx_strand_id
1 'polypeptide(L)'
;MLTAALASATSALVVLTAFLVFAGRRPTPFADRLLAFAMLVLAPVVPVGASVALIAIAAVGLILPRYWYAVGAWLFAALVVVSGLYAVYLVRATFLLGGDPVSFLLGLVLLLLQTAAIAMVIGSAFEMIDALCAPPVDPARPPDPERWPVVCLQVPTYNEPPDLVLETIASLIAVDYPALRVQVIDNNTTDPALWEPVNAECARLRAAGHAVDFVHLPEWPGFKGGALNWGLAHLPPDVEIVGVVDADYVVDARWLRDAIPHFNDPAVAFVQSPQDYRAWEDSGFYRACYVGFGYF
;
A
#
# COMPACT_ATOMS: atom_id res chain seq x y z
N MET A 1 3.58 43.29 8.66
CA MET A 1 2.86 42.69 7.51
C MET A 1 2.97 41.17 7.49
N LEU A 2 4.17 40.58 7.56
CA LEU A 2 4.37 39.12 7.61
C LEU A 2 3.68 38.45 8.81
N THR A 3 3.76 39.08 9.99
CA THR A 3 3.19 38.57 11.26
C THR A 3 1.66 38.51 11.27
N ALA A 4 0.99 39.50 10.66
CA ALA A 4 -0.47 39.52 10.55
C ALA A 4 -0.97 38.46 9.56
N ALA A 5 -0.27 38.27 8.44
CA ALA A 5 -0.60 37.23 7.47
C ALA A 5 -0.41 35.82 8.05
N LEU A 6 0.66 35.60 8.82
CA LEU A 6 0.88 34.34 9.54
C LEU A 6 -0.22 34.10 10.60
N ALA A 7 -0.56 35.10 11.42
CA ALA A 7 -1.59 34.96 12.45
C ALA A 7 -2.98 34.64 11.86
N SER A 8 -3.35 35.27 10.73
CA SER A 8 -4.59 34.97 10.02
C SER A 8 -4.58 33.57 9.40
N ALA A 9 -3.46 33.14 8.80
CA ALA A 9 -3.33 31.80 8.23
C ALA A 9 -3.40 30.71 9.31
N THR A 10 -2.75 30.91 10.45
CA THR A 10 -2.81 29.99 11.60
C THR A 10 -4.21 29.93 12.19
N SER A 11 -4.92 31.06 12.30
CA SER A 11 -6.29 31.08 12.82
C SER A 11 -7.27 30.38 11.88
N ALA A 12 -7.15 30.59 10.57
CA ALA A 12 -7.94 29.87 9.56
C ALA A 12 -7.67 28.37 9.60
N LEU A 13 -6.41 27.96 9.74
CA LEU A 13 -6.03 26.55 9.86
C LEU A 13 -6.60 25.92 11.14
N VAL A 14 -6.52 26.60 12.29
CA VAL A 14 -7.05 26.09 13.56
C VAL A 14 -8.57 25.94 13.53
N VAL A 15 -9.31 26.91 12.98
CA VAL A 15 -10.77 26.82 12.84
C VAL A 15 -11.16 25.71 11.87
N LEU A 16 -10.45 25.60 10.74
CA LEU A 16 -10.66 24.53 9.77
C LEU A 16 -10.38 23.16 10.41
N THR A 17 -9.24 22.97 11.07
CA THR A 17 -8.89 21.72 11.75
C THR A 17 -9.89 21.37 12.86
N ALA A 18 -10.30 22.32 13.69
CA ALA A 18 -11.29 22.08 14.75
C ALA A 18 -12.65 21.64 14.18
N PHE A 19 -13.11 22.27 13.09
CA PHE A 19 -14.37 21.89 12.46
C PHE A 19 -14.28 20.55 11.72
N LEU A 20 -13.15 20.27 11.07
CA LEU A 20 -12.88 18.98 10.42
C LEU A 20 -12.82 17.81 11.42
N VAL A 21 -12.34 18.08 12.64
CA VAL A 21 -12.41 17.13 13.77
C VAL A 21 -13.86 16.97 14.28
N PHE A 22 -14.64 18.05 14.33
CA PHE A 22 -16.04 18.02 14.80
C PHE A 22 -17.05 17.45 13.80
N ALA A 23 -16.82 17.60 12.49
CA ALA A 23 -17.71 17.11 11.43
C ALA A 23 -17.74 15.57 11.34
N GLY A 24 -16.72 14.90 11.89
CA GLY A 24 -16.64 13.45 12.00
C GLY A 24 -16.50 12.71 10.66
N ARG A 25 -16.44 11.37 10.73
CA ARG A 25 -16.37 10.44 9.59
C ARG A 25 -17.74 10.27 8.89
N ARG A 26 -18.46 11.36 8.60
CA ARG A 26 -19.73 11.27 7.87
C ARG A 26 -19.46 11.44 6.38
N PRO A 27 -19.93 10.52 5.50
CA PRO A 27 -19.89 10.74 4.07
C PRO A 27 -20.60 12.05 3.81
N THR A 28 -19.92 13.03 3.22
CA THR A 28 -20.49 14.37 3.13
C THR A 28 -21.48 14.42 1.98
N PRO A 29 -22.80 14.55 2.22
CA PRO A 29 -23.66 15.10 1.20
C PRO A 29 -23.15 16.51 0.86
N PHE A 30 -23.40 16.94 -0.37
CA PHE A 30 -23.10 18.26 -0.93
C PHE A 30 -23.29 19.46 0.05
N ALA A 31 -24.20 19.34 1.01
CA ALA A 31 -24.49 20.29 2.08
C ALA A 31 -23.27 20.65 2.96
N ASP A 32 -22.39 19.71 3.31
CA ASP A 32 -21.27 19.98 4.22
C ASP A 32 -20.13 20.75 3.53
N ARG A 33 -19.94 20.52 2.22
CA ARG A 33 -19.01 21.30 1.39
C ARG A 33 -19.52 22.72 1.18
N LEU A 34 -20.84 22.87 1.04
CA LEU A 34 -21.51 24.17 0.93
C LEU A 34 -21.41 24.97 2.23
N LEU A 35 -21.56 24.31 3.39
CA LEU A 35 -21.43 24.92 4.71
C LEU A 35 -19.98 25.35 4.97
N ALA A 36 -18.99 24.51 4.63
CA ALA A 36 -17.57 24.86 4.72
C ALA A 36 -17.20 26.02 3.77
N PHE A 37 -17.72 26.03 2.55
CA PHE A 37 -17.56 27.14 1.61
C PHE A 37 -18.21 28.43 2.12
N ALA A 38 -19.44 28.36 2.64
CA ALA A 38 -20.12 29.50 3.23
C ALA A 38 -19.33 30.07 4.41
N MET A 39 -18.73 29.23 5.25
CA MET A 39 -17.86 29.67 6.35
C MET A 39 -16.54 30.28 5.87
N LEU A 40 -15.95 29.78 4.78
CA LEU A 40 -14.76 30.37 4.14
C LEU A 40 -15.04 31.76 3.55
N VAL A 41 -16.25 31.95 2.99
CA VAL A 41 -16.74 33.22 2.43
C VAL A 41 -17.17 34.20 3.54
N LEU A 42 -17.63 33.69 4.68
CA LEU A 42 -18.11 34.48 5.82
C LEU A 42 -17.02 34.85 6.86
N ALA A 43 -15.79 34.34 6.72
CA ALA A 43 -14.64 34.68 7.58
C ALA A 43 -13.91 35.95 7.03
N PRO A 44 -13.96 37.12 7.69
CA PRO A 44 -13.77 38.44 7.06
C PRO A 44 -12.31 38.97 6.95
N VAL A 45 -12.14 40.03 6.12
CA VAL A 45 -10.96 40.92 5.88
C VAL A 45 -9.56 40.29 5.95
N VAL A 46 -9.27 39.42 4.99
CA VAL A 46 -7.93 38.85 4.78
C VAL A 46 -7.20 39.70 3.71
N PRO A 47 -5.87 39.95 3.81
CA PRO A 47 -5.13 40.61 2.73
C PRO A 47 -5.35 39.92 1.38
N VAL A 48 -5.38 40.69 0.29
CA VAL A 48 -5.77 40.22 -1.07
C VAL A 48 -5.13 38.87 -1.46
N GLY A 49 -3.85 38.67 -1.15
CA GLY A 49 -3.16 37.42 -1.47
C GLY A 49 -3.69 36.17 -0.73
N ALA A 50 -4.14 36.32 0.51
CA ALA A 50 -4.74 35.22 1.28
C ALA A 50 -6.18 34.94 0.82
N SER A 51 -6.93 35.96 0.38
CA SER A 51 -8.25 35.79 -0.22
C SER A 51 -8.19 34.97 -1.50
N VAL A 52 -7.19 35.20 -2.36
CA VAL A 52 -6.98 34.41 -3.60
C VAL A 52 -6.68 32.94 -3.29
N ALA A 53 -5.82 32.66 -2.30
CA ALA A 53 -5.52 31.29 -1.90
C ALA A 53 -6.77 30.57 -1.35
N LEU A 54 -7.56 31.23 -0.51
CA LEU A 54 -8.80 30.65 0.02
C LEU A 54 -9.83 30.37 -1.08
N ILE A 55 -10.00 31.29 -2.04
CA ILE A 55 -10.88 31.08 -3.20
C ILE A 55 -10.39 29.89 -4.04
N ALA A 56 -9.07 29.75 -4.24
CA ALA A 56 -8.51 28.62 -4.97
C ALA A 56 -8.73 27.30 -4.22
N ILE A 57 -8.54 27.27 -2.90
CA ILE A 57 -8.79 26.07 -2.07
C ILE A 57 -10.27 25.68 -2.16
N ALA A 58 -11.17 26.66 -2.02
CA ALA A 58 -12.60 26.47 -2.21
C ALA A 58 -12.92 25.84 -3.58
N ALA A 59 -12.41 26.45 -4.66
CA ALA A 59 -12.65 25.97 -6.02
C ALA A 59 -12.15 24.52 -6.21
N VAL A 60 -10.93 24.21 -5.76
CA VAL A 60 -10.36 22.87 -5.85
C VAL A 60 -11.19 21.87 -5.02
N GLY A 61 -11.46 22.16 -3.75
CA GLY A 61 -12.21 21.25 -2.87
C GLY A 61 -13.64 20.96 -3.33
N LEU A 62 -14.26 21.86 -4.09
CA LEU A 62 -15.57 21.63 -4.72
C LEU A 62 -15.51 20.68 -5.93
N ILE A 63 -14.35 20.54 -6.58
CA ILE A 63 -14.14 19.69 -7.76
C ILE A 63 -13.64 18.28 -7.39
N LEU A 64 -13.00 18.12 -6.22
CA LEU A 64 -12.46 16.85 -5.74
C LEU A 64 -13.53 15.76 -5.55
N PRO A 65 -13.15 14.46 -5.58
CA PRO A 65 -14.09 13.34 -5.53
C PRO A 65 -15.09 13.45 -4.39
N ARG A 66 -16.37 13.23 -4.68
CA ARG A 66 -17.47 13.47 -3.73
C ARG A 66 -17.61 12.42 -2.64
N TYR A 67 -16.98 11.26 -2.81
CA TYR A 67 -17.04 10.18 -1.84
C TYR A 67 -16.12 10.44 -0.62
N TRP A 68 -15.11 11.33 -0.73
CA TRP A 68 -14.31 11.73 0.43
C TRP A 68 -15.10 12.54 1.46
N TYR A 69 -14.81 12.30 2.75
CA TYR A 69 -15.15 13.17 3.86
C TYR A 69 -14.60 14.58 3.63
N ALA A 70 -15.29 15.61 4.14
CA ALA A 70 -14.88 17.01 3.98
C ALA A 70 -13.45 17.27 4.45
N VAL A 71 -13.01 16.59 5.53
CA VAL A 71 -11.64 16.71 6.04
C VAL A 71 -10.59 16.36 5.00
N GLY A 72 -10.74 15.22 4.32
CA GLY A 72 -9.84 14.80 3.27
C GLY A 72 -9.84 15.78 2.09
N ALA A 73 -11.02 16.15 1.60
CA ALA A 73 -11.17 17.06 0.47
C ALA A 73 -10.52 18.44 0.73
N TRP A 74 -10.73 19.04 1.91
CA TRP A 74 -10.17 20.36 2.22
C TRP A 74 -8.67 20.32 2.52
N LEU A 75 -8.18 19.26 3.17
CA LEU A 75 -6.74 19.07 3.36
C LEU A 75 -6.01 18.90 2.03
N PHE A 76 -6.53 18.07 1.13
CA PHE A 76 -5.94 17.87 -0.19
C PHE A 76 -5.99 19.16 -1.04
N ALA A 77 -7.13 19.87 -1.03
CA ALA A 77 -7.25 21.15 -1.73
C ALA A 77 -6.25 22.20 -1.22
N ALA A 78 -6.06 22.30 0.09
CA ALA A 78 -5.05 23.16 0.69
C ALA A 78 -3.63 22.80 0.26
N LEU A 79 -3.29 21.50 0.29
CA LEU A 79 -1.99 20.99 -0.15
C LEU A 79 -1.70 21.33 -1.62
N VAL A 80 -2.67 21.11 -2.52
CA VAL A 80 -2.53 21.39 -3.96
C VAL A 80 -2.31 22.89 -4.20
N VAL A 81 -3.10 23.75 -3.56
CA VAL A 81 -2.98 25.21 -3.75
C VAL A 81 -1.65 25.73 -3.18
N VAL A 82 -1.26 25.31 -1.98
CA VAL A 82 0.02 25.71 -1.37
C VAL A 82 1.20 25.23 -2.22
N SER A 83 1.16 23.99 -2.70
CA SER A 83 2.17 23.44 -3.61
C SER A 83 2.26 24.21 -4.92
N GLY A 84 1.12 24.60 -5.51
CA GLY A 84 1.07 25.43 -6.72
C GLY A 84 1.66 26.83 -6.50
N LEU A 85 1.32 27.48 -5.39
CA LEU A 85 1.90 28.78 -5.01
C LEU A 85 3.42 28.68 -4.79
N TYR A 86 3.87 27.60 -4.16
CA TYR A 86 5.29 27.32 -3.98
C TYR A 86 6.01 27.07 -5.32
N ALA A 87 5.39 26.33 -6.24
CA ALA A 87 5.95 26.13 -7.59
C ALA A 87 6.08 27.47 -8.36
N VAL A 88 5.08 28.35 -8.28
CA VAL A 88 5.16 29.70 -8.86
C VAL A 88 6.29 30.51 -8.22
N TYR A 89 6.44 30.43 -6.90
CA TYR A 89 7.55 31.06 -6.19
C TYR A 89 8.91 30.53 -6.68
N LEU A 90 9.07 29.21 -6.81
CA LEU A 90 10.30 28.58 -7.29
C LEU A 90 10.65 29.04 -8.70
N VAL A 91 9.68 29.03 -9.62
CA VAL A 91 9.88 29.55 -10.98
C VAL A 91 10.37 31.00 -10.93
N ARG A 92 9.69 31.87 -10.18
CA ARG A 92 10.11 33.28 -10.05
C ARG A 92 11.51 33.41 -9.44
N ALA A 93 11.84 32.63 -8.41
CA ALA A 93 13.15 32.63 -7.78
C ALA A 93 14.25 32.23 -8.76
N THR A 94 14.02 31.18 -9.57
CA THR A 94 14.97 30.74 -10.60
C THR A 94 15.29 31.85 -11.61
N PHE A 95 14.28 32.59 -12.08
CA PHE A 95 14.49 33.68 -13.05
C PHE A 95 15.03 34.98 -12.43
N LEU A 96 14.69 35.29 -11.18
CA LEU A 96 15.10 36.54 -10.54
C LEU A 96 16.49 36.45 -9.89
N LEU A 97 16.86 35.28 -9.37
CA LEU A 97 18.14 35.07 -8.68
C LEU A 97 19.21 34.46 -9.60
N GLY A 98 18.83 33.89 -10.74
CA GLY A 98 19.75 33.33 -11.74
C GLY A 98 20.43 34.40 -12.59
N GLY A 99 21.18 35.31 -11.96
CA GLY A 99 21.84 36.43 -12.64
C GLY A 99 23.01 36.02 -13.53
N ASP A 100 23.69 34.91 -13.21
CA ASP A 100 24.77 34.33 -14.00
C ASP A 100 24.39 32.93 -14.55
N PRO A 101 25.04 32.45 -15.63
CA PRO A 101 24.68 31.19 -16.28
C PRO A 101 24.76 29.94 -15.38
N VAL A 102 25.69 29.92 -14.43
CA VAL A 102 25.86 28.77 -13.53
C VAL A 102 24.73 28.76 -12.50
N SER A 103 24.47 29.89 -11.85
CA SER A 103 23.36 30.01 -10.90
C SER A 103 22.01 29.75 -11.56
N PHE A 104 21.82 30.20 -12.81
CA PHE A 104 20.60 29.92 -13.57
C PHE A 104 20.44 28.42 -13.88
N LEU A 105 21.50 27.75 -14.33
CA LEU A 105 21.47 26.30 -14.59
C LEU A 105 21.16 25.51 -13.30
N LEU A 106 21.83 25.83 -12.20
CA LEU A 106 21.57 25.19 -10.90
C LEU A 106 20.12 25.44 -10.43
N GLY A 107 19.61 26.65 -10.66
CA GLY A 107 18.21 26.99 -10.38
C GLY A 107 17.20 26.19 -11.23
N LEU A 108 17.53 25.88 -12.48
CA LEU A 108 16.71 25.00 -13.33
C LEU A 108 16.74 23.55 -12.85
N VAL A 109 17.91 23.03 -12.46
CA VAL A 109 18.03 21.68 -11.88
C VAL A 109 17.23 21.59 -10.58
N LEU A 110 17.34 22.59 -9.70
CA LEU A 110 16.57 22.62 -8.46
C LEU A 110 15.07 22.70 -8.74
N LEU A 111 14.63 23.50 -9.71
CA LEU A 111 13.23 23.59 -10.12
C LEU A 111 12.69 22.25 -10.60
N LEU A 112 13.45 21.51 -11.40
CA LEU A 112 13.08 20.16 -11.87
C LEU A 112 12.92 19.19 -10.71
N LEU A 113 13.91 19.12 -9.81
CA LEU A 113 13.89 18.24 -8.65
C LEU A 113 12.72 18.57 -7.70
N GLN A 114 12.49 19.86 -7.43
CA GLN A 114 11.38 20.31 -6.59
C GLN A 114 10.02 20.01 -7.22
N THR A 115 9.89 20.15 -8.54
CA THR A 115 8.65 19.79 -9.25
C THR A 115 8.36 18.29 -9.13
N ALA A 116 9.38 17.44 -9.28
CA ALA A 116 9.24 16.00 -9.08
C ALA A 116 8.86 15.66 -7.62
N ALA A 117 9.49 16.31 -6.64
CA ALA A 117 9.17 16.12 -5.23
C ALA A 117 7.72 16.55 -4.90
N ILE A 118 7.26 17.69 -5.42
CA ILE A 118 5.87 18.15 -5.27
C ILE A 118 4.89 17.13 -5.88
N ALA A 119 5.19 16.61 -7.07
CA ALA A 119 4.35 15.60 -7.71
C ALA A 119 4.25 14.32 -6.87
N MET A 120 5.37 13.84 -6.31
CA MET A 120 5.38 12.70 -5.39
C MET A 120 4.56 12.97 -4.13
N VAL A 121 4.73 14.14 -3.49
CA VAL A 121 3.97 14.51 -2.30
C VAL A 121 2.47 14.58 -2.58
N ILE A 122 2.05 15.18 -3.70
CA ILE A 122 0.64 15.25 -4.09
C ILE A 122 0.10 13.85 -4.37
N GLY A 123 0.84 12.99 -5.08
CA GLY A 123 0.44 11.61 -5.36
C GLY A 123 0.27 10.78 -4.09
N SER A 124 1.26 10.76 -3.21
CA SER A 124 1.18 10.02 -1.94
C SER A 124 0.11 10.58 -1.00
N ALA A 125 -0.07 11.90 -0.96
CA ALA A 125 -1.14 12.51 -0.17
C ALA A 125 -2.53 12.17 -0.71
N PHE A 126 -2.68 12.04 -2.04
CA PHE A 126 -3.92 11.60 -2.65
C PHE A 126 -4.27 10.19 -2.17
N GLU A 127 -3.35 9.22 -2.30
CA GLU A 127 -3.57 7.82 -1.88
C GLU A 127 -3.91 7.73 -0.38
N MET A 128 -3.18 8.47 0.45
CA MET A 128 -3.41 8.50 1.90
C MET A 128 -4.76 9.10 2.27
N ILE A 129 -5.14 10.21 1.62
CA ILE A 129 -6.45 10.84 1.86
C ILE A 129 -7.57 9.96 1.32
N ASP A 130 -7.36 9.29 0.18
CA ASP A 130 -8.32 8.37 -0.39
C ASP A 130 -8.64 7.23 0.58
N ALA A 131 -7.63 6.56 1.15
CA ALA A 131 -7.89 5.48 2.10
C ALA A 131 -8.40 5.96 3.47
N LEU A 132 -7.84 7.04 4.03
CA LEU A 132 -8.20 7.48 5.39
C LEU A 132 -9.50 8.30 5.45
N CYS A 133 -9.85 8.96 4.35
CA CYS A 133 -10.96 9.90 4.29
C CYS A 133 -12.05 9.49 3.28
N ALA A 134 -11.99 8.32 2.66
CA ALA A 134 -13.15 7.70 2.04
C ALA A 134 -13.91 6.83 3.06
N PRO A 135 -15.23 6.64 2.89
CA PRO A 135 -15.95 5.57 3.55
C PRO A 135 -15.26 4.23 3.27
N PRO A 136 -15.08 3.37 4.29
CA PRO A 136 -14.57 2.04 4.05
C PRO A 136 -15.52 1.33 3.09
N VAL A 137 -15.01 0.97 1.92
CA VAL A 137 -15.65 0.03 1.03
C VAL A 137 -14.95 -1.27 1.30
N ASP A 138 -15.37 -1.98 2.35
CA ASP A 138 -14.99 -3.38 2.48
C ASP A 138 -15.73 -4.10 1.35
N PRO A 139 -15.03 -4.57 0.30
CA PRO A 139 -15.72 -5.36 -0.72
C PRO A 139 -16.28 -6.58 0.01
N ALA A 140 -17.59 -6.77 -0.09
CA ALA A 140 -18.19 -7.99 0.43
C ALA A 140 -17.45 -9.18 -0.20
N ARG A 141 -17.01 -10.13 0.64
CA ARG A 141 -16.39 -11.37 0.15
C ARG A 141 -17.34 -11.97 -0.89
N PRO A 142 -16.87 -12.25 -2.12
CA PRO A 142 -17.70 -12.90 -3.13
C PRO A 142 -18.23 -14.25 -2.63
N PRO A 143 -19.35 -14.75 -3.16
CA PRO A 143 -19.85 -16.07 -2.78
C PRO A 143 -18.84 -17.17 -3.14
N ASP A 144 -18.92 -18.30 -2.44
CA ASP A 144 -18.07 -19.44 -2.74
C ASP A 144 -18.24 -19.91 -4.19
N PRO A 145 -17.17 -20.36 -4.85
CA PRO A 145 -17.26 -20.90 -6.20
C PRO A 145 -18.08 -22.20 -6.21
N GLU A 146 -18.78 -22.48 -7.31
CA GLU A 146 -19.50 -23.76 -7.49
C GLU A 146 -18.55 -24.98 -7.40
N ARG A 147 -17.30 -24.79 -7.85
CA ARG A 147 -16.20 -25.74 -7.74
C ARG A 147 -14.96 -25.01 -7.23
N TRP A 148 -14.39 -25.52 -6.15
CA TRP A 148 -13.09 -25.05 -5.67
C TRP A 148 -11.98 -25.41 -6.67
N PRO A 149 -11.27 -24.44 -7.27
CA PRO A 149 -10.18 -24.69 -8.20
C PRO A 149 -9.00 -25.36 -7.50
N VAL A 150 -8.20 -26.11 -8.26
CA VAL A 150 -6.95 -26.69 -7.73
C VAL A 150 -5.92 -25.57 -7.54
N VAL A 151 -5.44 -25.42 -6.32
CA VAL A 151 -4.45 -24.40 -5.94
C VAL A 151 -3.11 -25.07 -5.66
N CYS A 152 -2.04 -24.53 -6.24
CA CYS A 152 -0.67 -24.89 -5.86
C CYS A 152 0.00 -23.71 -5.14
N LEU A 153 0.42 -23.91 -3.90
CA LEU A 153 1.20 -22.94 -3.15
C LEU A 153 2.70 -23.22 -3.33
N GLN A 154 3.42 -22.27 -3.91
CA GLN A 154 4.86 -22.32 -4.08
C GLN A 154 5.56 -21.67 -2.89
N VAL A 155 6.51 -22.40 -2.30
CA VAL A 155 7.35 -21.94 -1.19
C VAL A 155 8.81 -21.90 -1.65
N PRO A 156 9.31 -20.76 -2.15
CA PRO A 156 10.73 -20.61 -2.46
C PRO A 156 11.54 -20.46 -1.17
N THR A 157 12.64 -21.20 -1.05
CA THR A 157 13.57 -21.14 0.09
C THR A 157 15.02 -21.03 -0.39
N TYR A 158 15.83 -20.26 0.33
CA TYR A 158 17.27 -20.12 0.08
C TYR A 158 18.02 -19.83 1.38
N ASN A 159 18.89 -20.75 1.80
CA ASN A 159 19.67 -20.64 3.05
C ASN A 159 18.83 -20.34 4.31
N GLU A 160 17.54 -20.70 4.31
CA GLU A 160 16.67 -20.48 5.45
C GLU A 160 16.94 -21.50 6.57
N PRO A 161 16.77 -21.12 7.85
CA PRO A 161 16.80 -22.08 8.94
C PRO A 161 15.71 -23.14 8.75
N PRO A 162 16.02 -24.45 8.84
CA PRO A 162 15.04 -25.51 8.60
C PRO A 162 13.76 -25.35 9.43
N ASP A 163 13.89 -25.08 10.73
CA ASP A 163 12.75 -24.96 11.65
C ASP A 163 11.75 -23.88 11.22
N LEU A 164 12.23 -22.79 10.62
CA LEU A 164 11.40 -21.70 10.09
C LEU A 164 10.61 -22.18 8.85
N VAL A 165 11.26 -22.88 7.92
CA VAL A 165 10.59 -23.42 6.73
C VAL A 165 9.58 -24.50 7.13
N LEU A 166 9.91 -25.34 8.11
CA LEU A 166 9.03 -26.38 8.64
C LEU A 166 7.77 -25.79 9.28
N GLU A 167 7.89 -24.67 10.00
CA GLU A 167 6.75 -23.95 10.56
C GLU A 167 5.81 -23.43 9.45
N THR A 168 6.38 -22.83 8.40
CA THR A 168 5.63 -22.38 7.22
C THR A 168 4.91 -23.54 6.56
N ILE A 169 5.59 -24.65 6.27
CA ILE A 169 4.98 -25.85 5.67
C ILE A 169 3.85 -26.36 6.56
N ALA A 170 4.06 -26.46 7.88
CA ALA A 170 3.03 -26.90 8.81
C ALA A 170 1.76 -26.03 8.74
N SER A 171 1.91 -24.71 8.60
CA SER A 171 0.79 -23.79 8.42
C SER A 171 0.05 -24.04 7.10
N LEU A 172 0.77 -24.30 6.00
CA LEU A 172 0.18 -24.58 4.70
C LEU A 172 -0.61 -25.88 4.69
N ILE A 173 -0.12 -26.92 5.37
CA ILE A 173 -0.83 -28.19 5.48
C ILE A 173 -2.10 -28.08 6.32
N ALA A 174 -2.14 -27.12 7.25
CA ALA A 174 -3.31 -26.85 8.09
C ALA A 174 -4.39 -26.01 7.38
N VAL A 175 -4.12 -25.50 6.16
CA VAL A 175 -5.10 -24.73 5.39
C VAL A 175 -6.32 -25.59 5.06
N ASP A 176 -7.49 -25.11 5.46
CA ASP A 176 -8.78 -25.74 5.17
C ASP A 176 -9.20 -25.43 3.73
N TYR A 177 -8.62 -26.18 2.79
CA TYR A 177 -8.92 -26.05 1.37
C TYR A 177 -8.95 -27.42 0.67
N PRO A 178 -10.01 -27.74 -0.09
CA PRO A 178 -10.27 -29.11 -0.55
C PRO A 178 -9.32 -29.61 -1.64
N ALA A 179 -8.71 -28.71 -2.42
CA ALA A 179 -7.87 -29.04 -3.58
C ALA A 179 -6.53 -28.30 -3.52
N LEU A 180 -5.79 -28.48 -2.42
CA LEU A 180 -4.52 -27.83 -2.16
C LEU A 180 -3.33 -28.73 -2.48
N ARG A 181 -2.32 -28.16 -3.15
CA ARG A 181 -0.98 -28.72 -3.34
C ARG A 181 0.05 -27.71 -2.82
N VAL A 182 1.16 -28.21 -2.30
CA VAL A 182 2.30 -27.39 -1.85
C VAL A 182 3.55 -27.81 -2.60
N GLN A 183 4.27 -26.85 -3.18
CA GLN A 183 5.53 -27.06 -3.89
C GLN A 183 6.63 -26.24 -3.23
N VAL A 184 7.49 -26.92 -2.48
CA VAL A 184 8.65 -26.32 -1.82
C VAL A 184 9.84 -26.37 -2.78
N ILE A 185 10.47 -25.22 -3.03
CA ILE A 185 11.54 -25.06 -4.01
C ILE A 185 12.74 -24.44 -3.30
N ASP A 186 13.71 -25.28 -2.93
CA ASP A 186 14.99 -24.80 -2.43
C ASP A 186 15.89 -24.43 -3.61
N ASN A 187 16.40 -23.20 -3.64
CA ASN A 187 17.22 -22.70 -4.74
C ASN A 187 18.59 -22.23 -4.24
N ASN A 188 19.67 -22.77 -4.81
CA ASN A 188 21.06 -22.36 -4.59
C ASN A 188 21.60 -22.53 -3.15
N THR A 189 20.89 -23.21 -2.25
CA THR A 189 21.38 -23.50 -0.89
C THR A 189 22.52 -24.51 -0.94
N THR A 190 23.72 -24.12 -0.55
CA THR A 190 24.89 -25.00 -0.63
C THR A 190 25.06 -25.91 0.57
N ASP A 191 24.51 -25.53 1.73
CA ASP A 191 24.60 -26.30 2.97
C ASP A 191 23.46 -27.33 3.05
N PRO A 192 23.75 -28.64 2.97
CA PRO A 192 22.73 -29.68 3.10
C PRO A 192 21.97 -29.65 4.42
N ALA A 193 22.57 -29.15 5.50
CA ALA A 193 21.90 -29.04 6.79
C ALA A 193 20.69 -28.09 6.76
N LEU A 194 20.62 -27.19 5.77
CA LEU A 194 19.53 -26.23 5.63
C LEU A 194 18.35 -26.78 4.81
N TRP A 195 18.58 -27.66 3.82
CA TRP A 195 17.53 -28.13 2.92
C TRP A 195 17.17 -29.62 3.06
N GLU A 196 18.09 -30.48 3.51
CA GLU A 196 17.80 -31.91 3.71
C GLU A 196 16.69 -32.17 4.75
N PRO A 197 16.62 -31.46 5.89
CA PRO A 197 15.52 -31.64 6.85
C PRO A 197 14.16 -31.24 6.25
N VAL A 198 14.13 -30.20 5.43
CA VAL A 198 12.91 -29.74 4.73
C VAL A 198 12.45 -30.81 3.72
N ASN A 199 13.38 -31.37 2.94
CA ASN A 199 13.09 -32.49 2.04
C ASN A 199 12.53 -33.71 2.78
N ALA A 200 13.15 -34.07 3.91
CA ALA A 200 12.71 -35.20 4.73
C ALA A 200 11.29 -34.99 5.28
N GLU A 201 10.95 -33.78 5.74
CA GLU A 201 9.60 -33.47 6.19
C GLU A 201 8.58 -33.52 5.05
N CYS A 202 8.89 -32.94 3.89
CA CYS A 202 8.02 -33.02 2.72
C CYS A 202 7.77 -34.48 2.31
N ALA A 203 8.79 -35.35 2.36
CA ALA A 203 8.63 -36.78 2.11
C ALA A 203 7.73 -37.45 3.15
N ARG A 204 7.86 -37.10 4.44
CA ARG A 204 7.01 -37.61 5.53
C ARG A 204 5.55 -37.20 5.35
N LEU A 205 5.30 -35.93 5.01
CA LEU A 205 3.96 -35.39 4.76
C LEU A 205 3.32 -36.05 3.53
N ARG A 206 4.09 -36.25 2.46
CA ARG A 206 3.62 -36.99 1.28
C ARG A 206 3.23 -38.43 1.63
N ALA A 207 4.02 -39.12 2.44
CA ALA A 207 3.69 -40.46 2.91
C ALA A 207 2.44 -40.51 3.81
N ALA A 208 2.12 -39.40 4.50
CA ALA A 208 0.90 -39.23 5.27
C ALA A 208 -0.33 -38.83 4.42
N GLY A 209 -0.18 -38.69 3.10
CA GLY A 209 -1.27 -38.40 2.18
C GLY A 209 -1.45 -36.92 1.83
N HIS A 210 -0.56 -36.04 2.27
CA HIS A 210 -0.59 -34.63 1.87
C HIS A 210 0.04 -34.44 0.48
N ALA A 211 -0.54 -33.56 -0.34
CA ALA A 211 -0.02 -33.23 -1.66
C ALA A 211 1.12 -32.19 -1.55
N VAL A 212 2.29 -32.64 -1.10
CA VAL A 212 3.47 -31.81 -0.90
C VAL A 212 4.63 -32.33 -1.73
N ASP A 213 5.27 -31.44 -2.46
CA ASP A 213 6.48 -31.71 -3.22
C ASP A 213 7.64 -30.83 -2.79
N PHE A 214 8.85 -31.37 -2.92
CA PHE A 214 10.10 -30.68 -2.64
C PHE A 214 11.04 -30.87 -3.82
N VAL A 215 11.74 -29.80 -4.18
CA VAL A 215 12.87 -29.85 -5.10
C VAL A 215 14.02 -29.03 -4.53
N HIS A 216 15.24 -29.53 -4.73
CA HIS A 216 16.47 -28.76 -4.52
C HIS A 216 17.10 -28.45 -5.88
N LEU A 217 17.31 -27.16 -6.15
CA LEU A 217 17.92 -26.64 -7.35
C LEU A 217 19.31 -26.09 -7.00
N PRO A 218 20.40 -26.87 -7.13
CA PRO A 218 21.72 -26.51 -6.59
C PRO A 218 22.36 -25.30 -7.27
N GLU A 219 22.19 -25.17 -8.59
CA GLU A 219 22.69 -24.03 -9.37
C GLU A 219 21.61 -23.62 -10.39
N TRP A 220 20.76 -22.67 -10.02
CA TRP A 220 19.65 -22.21 -10.84
C TRP A 220 19.65 -20.67 -11.04
N PRO A 221 19.54 -20.19 -12.28
CA PRO A 221 19.60 -18.77 -12.58
C PRO A 221 18.32 -18.04 -12.16
N GLY A 222 18.40 -16.73 -11.95
CA GLY A 222 17.23 -15.88 -11.70
C GLY A 222 16.73 -15.84 -10.25
N PHE A 223 17.46 -16.45 -9.31
CA PHE A 223 17.15 -16.44 -7.87
C PHE A 223 15.69 -16.85 -7.59
N LYS A 224 14.97 -16.17 -6.69
CA LYS A 224 13.55 -16.40 -6.38
C LYS A 224 12.68 -16.45 -7.64
N GLY A 225 12.84 -15.51 -8.56
CA GLY A 225 12.05 -15.48 -9.81
C GLY A 225 12.32 -16.68 -10.71
N GLY A 226 13.58 -17.13 -10.78
CA GLY A 226 13.96 -18.33 -11.52
C GLY A 226 13.41 -19.62 -10.90
N ALA A 227 13.43 -19.72 -9.57
CA ALA A 227 12.85 -20.83 -8.83
C ALA A 227 11.33 -20.94 -9.03
N LEU A 228 10.61 -19.82 -8.92
CA LEU A 228 9.15 -19.77 -9.17
C LEU A 228 8.81 -20.11 -10.63
N ASN A 229 9.60 -19.62 -11.60
CA ASN A 229 9.42 -19.97 -13.01
C ASN A 229 9.65 -21.47 -13.27
N TRP A 230 10.64 -22.07 -12.61
CA TRP A 230 10.83 -23.53 -12.64
C TRP A 230 9.59 -24.23 -12.08
N GLY A 231 9.10 -23.77 -10.92
CA GLY A 231 7.92 -24.34 -10.27
C GLY A 231 6.70 -24.31 -11.17
N LEU A 232 6.44 -23.16 -11.81
CA LEU A 232 5.33 -22.94 -12.74
C LEU A 232 5.39 -23.89 -13.94
N ALA A 233 6.59 -24.12 -14.49
CA ALA A 233 6.79 -25.02 -15.62
C ALA A 233 6.61 -26.51 -15.27
N HIS A 234 6.65 -26.86 -13.98
CA HIS A 234 6.51 -28.24 -13.47
C HIS A 234 5.21 -28.44 -12.68
N LEU A 235 4.23 -27.56 -12.86
CA LEU A 235 2.92 -27.75 -12.26
C LEU A 235 2.15 -28.90 -12.93
N PRO A 236 1.38 -29.67 -12.16
CA PRO A 236 0.36 -30.55 -12.70
C PRO A 236 -0.62 -29.77 -13.61
N PRO A 237 -1.08 -30.38 -14.72
CA PRO A 237 -1.91 -29.69 -15.71
C PRO A 237 -3.31 -29.32 -15.20
N ASP A 238 -3.74 -29.87 -14.06
CA ASP A 238 -5.00 -29.57 -13.40
C ASP A 238 -4.93 -28.38 -12.44
N VAL A 239 -3.74 -27.83 -12.17
CA VAL A 239 -3.59 -26.61 -11.33
C VAL A 239 -4.16 -25.41 -12.08
N GLU A 240 -5.11 -24.73 -11.42
CA GLU A 240 -5.83 -23.58 -11.98
C GLU A 240 -5.31 -22.26 -11.41
N ILE A 241 -4.84 -22.26 -10.15
CA ILE A 241 -4.36 -21.07 -9.45
C ILE A 241 -3.03 -21.39 -8.75
N VAL A 242 -2.11 -20.43 -8.81
CA VAL A 242 -0.82 -20.48 -8.10
C VAL A 242 -0.80 -19.40 -7.02
N GLY A 243 -0.47 -19.79 -5.79
CA GLY A 243 -0.12 -18.87 -4.72
C GLY A 243 1.38 -18.91 -4.44
N VAL A 244 1.95 -17.81 -4.00
CA VAL A 244 3.36 -17.73 -3.57
C VAL A 244 3.38 -17.35 -2.10
N VAL A 245 4.07 -18.15 -1.30
CA VAL A 245 4.22 -17.94 0.15
C VAL A 245 5.70 -18.00 0.46
N ASP A 246 6.27 -16.94 1.03
CA ASP A 246 7.70 -16.97 1.39
C ASP A 246 7.92 -17.93 2.56
N ALA A 247 9.15 -18.44 2.68
CA ALA A 247 9.49 -19.52 3.60
C ALA A 247 9.32 -19.17 5.09
N ASP A 248 9.07 -17.91 5.43
CA ASP A 248 8.87 -17.37 6.78
C ASP A 248 7.41 -16.99 7.12
N TYR A 249 6.46 -17.20 6.19
CA TYR A 249 5.04 -16.89 6.44
C TYR A 249 4.27 -18.06 7.05
N VAL A 250 3.59 -17.78 8.14
CA VAL A 250 2.56 -18.64 8.72
C VAL A 250 1.20 -18.10 8.30
N VAL A 251 0.42 -18.89 7.55
CA VAL A 251 -0.88 -18.45 7.01
C VAL A 251 -2.04 -18.86 7.91
N ASP A 252 -3.13 -18.08 7.89
CA ASP A 252 -4.40 -18.47 8.51
C ASP A 252 -5.02 -19.65 7.76
N ALA A 253 -5.59 -20.62 8.49
CA ALA A 253 -6.17 -21.82 7.90
C ALA A 253 -7.31 -21.53 6.92
N ARG A 254 -8.00 -20.39 7.03
CA ARG A 254 -9.10 -19.99 6.14
C ARG A 254 -8.67 -19.07 5.01
N TRP A 255 -7.39 -18.67 4.96
CA TRP A 255 -6.87 -17.71 4.00
C TRP A 255 -7.30 -17.99 2.55
N LEU A 256 -7.14 -19.23 2.07
CA LEU A 256 -7.55 -19.59 0.71
C LEU A 256 -9.07 -19.56 0.50
N ARG A 257 -9.87 -19.91 1.51
CA ARG A 257 -11.34 -19.81 1.39
C ARG A 257 -11.80 -18.36 1.26
N ASP A 258 -11.07 -17.42 1.84
CA ASP A 258 -11.37 -15.99 1.74
C ASP A 258 -10.82 -15.40 0.43
N ALA A 259 -9.62 -15.81 -0.01
CA ALA A 259 -8.97 -15.27 -1.20
C ALA A 259 -9.55 -15.80 -2.52
N ILE A 260 -9.83 -17.11 -2.63
CA ILE A 260 -10.20 -17.76 -3.89
C ILE A 260 -11.52 -17.24 -4.51
N PRO A 261 -12.59 -16.93 -3.74
CA PRO A 261 -13.83 -16.38 -4.30
C PRO A 261 -13.65 -15.12 -5.16
N HIS A 262 -12.58 -14.34 -4.97
CA HIS A 262 -12.30 -13.17 -5.80
C HIS A 262 -11.98 -13.52 -7.26
N PHE A 263 -11.50 -14.74 -7.55
CA PHE A 263 -11.28 -15.21 -8.93
C PHE A 263 -12.57 -15.62 -9.65
N ASN A 264 -13.75 -15.53 -9.00
CA ASN A 264 -15.03 -15.68 -9.68
C ASN A 264 -15.28 -14.59 -10.72
N ASP A 265 -14.65 -13.42 -10.56
CA ASP A 265 -14.61 -12.40 -11.59
C ASP A 265 -13.47 -12.70 -12.58
N PRO A 266 -13.75 -13.01 -13.86
CA PRO A 266 -12.73 -13.32 -14.86
C PRO A 266 -11.80 -12.13 -15.18
N ALA A 267 -12.12 -10.91 -14.72
CA ALA A 267 -11.24 -9.75 -14.82
C ALA A 267 -10.13 -9.74 -13.74
N VAL A 268 -10.24 -10.56 -12.70
CA VAL A 268 -9.26 -10.62 -11.60
C VAL A 268 -8.10 -11.55 -11.97
N ALA A 269 -6.91 -10.97 -12.11
CA ALA A 269 -5.69 -11.71 -12.43
C ALA A 269 -4.90 -12.16 -11.18
N PHE A 270 -5.00 -11.44 -10.06
CA PHE A 270 -4.34 -11.78 -8.81
C PHE A 270 -5.09 -11.22 -7.61
N VAL A 271 -4.90 -11.85 -6.45
CA VAL A 271 -5.43 -11.42 -5.16
C VAL A 271 -4.25 -11.29 -4.21
N GLN A 272 -4.01 -10.08 -3.69
CA GLN A 272 -2.95 -9.81 -2.73
C GLN A 272 -3.53 -9.80 -1.31
N SER A 273 -2.90 -10.53 -0.40
CA SER A 273 -3.19 -10.46 1.03
C SER A 273 -2.23 -9.48 1.73
N PRO A 274 -2.67 -8.80 2.79
CA PRO A 274 -1.77 -7.98 3.60
C PRO A 274 -0.66 -8.86 4.20
N GLN A 275 0.51 -8.27 4.38
CA GLN A 275 1.64 -8.93 5.03
C GLN A 275 1.66 -8.50 6.50
N ASP A 276 1.57 -9.48 7.39
CA ASP A 276 1.60 -9.26 8.84
C ASP A 276 2.94 -9.73 9.43
N TYR A 277 3.40 -9.03 10.46
CA TYR A 277 4.65 -9.30 11.16
C TYR A 277 4.36 -9.77 12.59
N ARG A 278 5.16 -10.72 13.07
CA ARG A 278 5.12 -11.21 14.45
C ARG A 278 6.33 -10.73 15.26
N ALA A 279 6.27 -10.88 16.57
CA ALA A 279 7.36 -10.55 17.51
C ALA A 279 7.81 -9.07 17.44
N TRP A 280 6.86 -8.16 17.23
CA TRP A 280 7.12 -6.72 17.20
C TRP A 280 6.99 -6.07 18.58
N GLU A 281 6.38 -6.77 19.54
CA GLU A 281 5.99 -6.25 20.85
C GLU A 281 7.19 -5.84 21.70
N ASP A 282 8.32 -6.53 21.55
CA ASP A 282 9.53 -6.35 22.36
C ASP A 282 10.41 -5.17 21.91
N SER A 283 10.09 -4.53 20.78
CA SER A 283 10.88 -3.44 20.21
C SER A 283 10.00 -2.28 19.79
N GLY A 284 10.30 -1.08 20.31
CA GLY A 284 9.64 0.15 19.87
C GLY A 284 9.80 0.41 18.36
N PHE A 285 10.91 -0.04 17.77
CA PHE A 285 11.15 0.04 16.32
C PHE A 285 10.26 -0.94 15.56
N TYR A 286 10.22 -2.22 15.93
CA TYR A 286 9.39 -3.20 15.22
C TYR A 286 7.90 -2.92 15.39
N ARG A 287 7.47 -2.42 16.56
CA ARG A 287 6.11 -1.92 16.75
C ARG A 287 5.78 -0.77 15.81
N ALA A 288 6.71 0.16 15.59
CA ALA A 288 6.49 1.26 14.65
C ALA A 288 6.37 0.75 13.21
N CYS A 289 7.19 -0.23 12.81
CA CYS A 289 7.06 -0.91 11.53
C CYS A 289 5.69 -1.60 11.40
N TYR A 290 5.33 -2.44 12.37
CA TYR A 290 4.05 -3.16 12.41
C TYR A 290 2.84 -2.23 12.29
N VAL A 291 2.77 -1.18 13.11
CA VAL A 291 1.67 -0.19 13.07
C VAL A 291 1.65 0.56 11.74
N GLY A 292 2.81 0.82 11.13
CA GLY A 292 2.89 1.43 9.80
C GLY A 292 2.30 0.55 8.69
N PHE A 293 2.34 -0.77 8.85
CA PHE A 293 1.76 -1.72 7.91
C PHE A 293 0.27 -1.99 8.13
N GLY A 294 -0.25 -1.82 9.34
CA GLY A 294 -1.69 -1.97 9.64
C GLY A 294 -2.63 -0.95 8.94
N TYR A 295 -2.07 -0.09 8.08
CA TYR A 295 -2.82 0.75 7.15
C TYR A 295 -3.26 -0.01 5.89
N PHE A 296 -2.52 -1.04 5.48
CA PHE A 296 -2.78 -1.88 4.31
C PHE A 296 -3.58 -3.13 4.69
#